data_AF-Q6FW91-F1
#
_entry.id   AF-Q6FW91-F1
#
_cell.length_a   1.000
_cell.length_b   1.000
_cell.length_c   1.000
_cell.angle_alpha   90.00
_cell.angle_beta   90.00
_cell.angle_gamma   90.00
#
_symmetry.space_group_name_H-M   'P 1'
#
loop_
_entity.id
_entity.type
_entity.pdbx_description
1 polymer ?
#
loop_
_entity_poly.entity_id
_entity_poly.type
_entity_poly.pdbx_seq_one_letter_code
_entity_poly.pdbx_strand_id
1 'polypeptide(L)'
;MSEQAASESGRRVPLWVLNAREEKEARTNLKNMAYKNCDEYVKAMADCAKQNGLKCFPACDQQRADMRQCLLFYQTDHYLDVERDKIVQKRIARLEEMVNKQKS
;
A
#
# COMPACT_ATOMS: atom_id res chain seq x y z
N MET A 1 21.52 -23.83 10.16
CA MET A 1 20.14 -23.53 10.61
C MET A 1 20.11 -22.09 11.04
N SER A 2 19.20 -21.32 10.42
CA SER A 2 18.70 -20.03 10.88
C SER A 2 19.63 -18.83 10.71
N GLU A 3 19.68 -18.33 9.47
CA GLU A 3 20.01 -16.93 9.18
C GLU A 3 19.11 -16.02 10.01
N GLN A 4 19.78 -15.15 10.73
CA GLN A 4 19.25 -14.35 11.82
C GLN A 4 18.31 -13.25 11.28
N ALA A 5 17.08 -13.27 11.80
CA ALA A 5 16.30 -12.12 12.21
C ALA A 5 16.48 -10.84 11.36
N ALA A 6 15.66 -10.73 10.32
CA ALA A 6 15.39 -9.47 9.65
C ALA A 6 14.96 -8.43 10.68
N SER A 7 15.73 -7.34 10.75
CA SER A 7 15.60 -6.26 11.71
C SER A 7 14.22 -5.58 11.62
N GLU A 8 13.32 -5.94 12.53
CA GLU A 8 12.16 -5.13 12.88
C GLU A 8 12.63 -3.85 13.60
N SER A 9 12.08 -2.70 13.23
CA SER A 9 12.29 -1.37 13.82
C SER A 9 13.67 -0.70 13.62
N GLY A 10 13.80 0.17 12.60
CA GLY A 10 14.85 1.21 12.62
C GLY A 10 15.33 1.80 11.29
N ARG A 11 15.05 1.20 10.13
CA ARG A 11 15.56 1.70 8.85
C ARG A 11 14.45 2.31 8.00
N ARG A 12 13.93 3.48 8.41
CA ARG A 12 13.13 4.30 7.48
C ARG A 12 14.05 4.76 6.36
N VAL A 13 13.70 4.43 5.12
CA VAL A 13 14.42 4.99 3.98
C VAL A 13 14.30 6.52 4.07
N PRO A 14 15.42 7.25 4.02
CA PRO A 14 15.35 8.71 4.02
C PRO A 14 14.52 9.21 2.83
N LEU A 15 13.73 10.26 3.06
CA LEU A 15 12.80 10.83 2.06
C LEU A 15 13.49 11.25 0.75
N TRP A 16 14.80 11.51 0.77
CA TRP A 16 15.59 11.89 -0.40
C TRP A 16 16.05 10.71 -1.28
N VAL A 17 15.85 9.46 -0.85
CA VAL A 17 16.27 8.27 -1.61
C VAL A 17 15.35 8.01 -2.80
N LEU A 18 14.06 8.35 -2.66
CA LEU A 18 13.04 8.15 -3.68
C LEU A 18 12.79 9.44 -4.45
N ASN A 19 12.60 9.32 -5.76
CA ASN A 19 12.10 10.42 -6.57
C ASN A 19 10.57 10.57 -6.42
N ALA A 20 10.02 11.72 -6.85
CA ALA A 20 8.59 11.99 -6.74
C ALA A 20 7.70 10.96 -7.47
N ARG A 21 8.22 10.32 -8.52
CA ARG A 21 7.49 9.29 -9.28
C ARG A 21 7.41 7.98 -8.48
N GLU A 22 8.51 7.58 -7.85
CA GLU A 22 8.61 6.40 -6.98
C GLU A 22 7.75 6.57 -5.72
N GLU A 23 7.73 7.77 -5.14
CA GLU A 23 6.85 8.07 -4.00
C GLU A 23 5.36 8.00 -4.40
N LYS A 24 5.01 8.46 -5.61
CA LYS A 24 3.65 8.31 -6.15
C LYS A 24 3.30 6.85 -6.43
N GLU A 25 4.26 6.05 -6.89
CA GLU A 25 4.11 4.60 -7.09
C GLU A 25 3.86 3.89 -5.75
N ALA A 26 4.65 4.19 -4.71
CA ALA A 26 4.47 3.64 -3.37
C ALA A 26 3.06 3.92 -2.82
N ARG A 27 2.58 5.16 -2.95
CA ARG A 27 1.21 5.55 -2.53
C ARG A 27 0.13 4.83 -3.35
N THR A 28 0.37 4.60 -4.63
CA THR A 28 -0.57 3.88 -5.50
C THR A 28 -0.63 2.39 -5.14
N ASN A 29 0.51 1.78 -4.86
CA ASN A 29 0.61 0.39 -4.42
C ASN A 29 -0.05 0.20 -3.05
N LEU A 30 0.21 1.13 -2.11
CA LEU A 30 -0.44 1.15 -0.81
C LEU A 30 -1.96 1.25 -0.95
N LYS A 31 -2.44 2.18 -1.78
CA LYS A 31 -3.88 2.33 -2.08
C LYS A 31 -4.45 1.00 -2.60
N ASN A 32 -3.81 0.38 -3.59
CA ASN A 32 -4.28 -0.88 -4.16
C ASN A 32 -4.28 -2.02 -3.13
N MET A 33 -3.29 -2.07 -2.23
CA MET A 33 -3.22 -3.04 -1.15
C MET A 33 -4.33 -2.82 -0.12
N ALA A 34 -4.57 -1.57 0.28
CA ALA A 34 -5.67 -1.20 1.17
C ALA A 34 -7.05 -1.58 0.58
N TYR A 35 -7.28 -1.31 -0.71
CA TYR A 35 -8.54 -1.70 -1.37
C TYR A 35 -8.72 -3.21 -1.46
N LYS A 36 -7.64 -3.98 -1.67
CA LYS A 36 -7.70 -5.46 -1.69
C LYS A 36 -8.06 -6.01 -0.31
N ASN A 37 -7.49 -5.45 0.76
CA ASN A 37 -7.77 -5.91 2.11
C ASN A 37 -9.15 -5.47 2.61
N CYS A 38 -9.64 -4.32 2.15
CA CYS A 38 -10.96 -3.80 2.51
C CYS A 38 -12.06 -4.17 1.49
N ASP A 39 -11.82 -5.16 0.61
CA ASP A 39 -12.73 -5.54 -0.47
C ASP A 39 -14.13 -5.94 0.05
N GLU A 40 -14.19 -6.58 1.21
CA GLU A 40 -15.45 -6.97 1.86
C GLU A 40 -16.33 -5.75 2.20
N TYR A 41 -15.73 -4.70 2.76
CA TYR A 41 -16.44 -3.47 3.09
C TYR A 41 -16.84 -2.67 1.84
N VAL A 42 -16.00 -2.70 0.80
CA VAL A 42 -16.31 -2.07 -0.49
C VAL A 42 -17.48 -2.78 -1.17
N LYS A 43 -17.52 -4.12 -1.12
CA LYS A 43 -18.66 -4.92 -1.62
C LYS A 43 -19.93 -4.63 -0.84
N ALA A 44 -19.87 -4.61 0.50
CA ALA A 44 -21.02 -4.28 1.34
C ALA A 44 -21.59 -2.88 1.03
N MET A 45 -20.72 -1.89 0.81
CA MET A 45 -21.12 -0.56 0.37
C MET A 45 -21.75 -0.58 -1.02
N ALA A 46 -21.15 -1.30 -1.98
CA ALA A 46 -21.66 -1.41 -3.34
C ALA A 46 -23.03 -2.10 -3.40
N ASP A 47 -23.25 -3.12 -2.58
CA ASP A 47 -24.53 -3.82 -2.51
C ASP A 47 -25.61 -2.98 -1.84
N CYS A 48 -25.27 -2.23 -0.77
CA CYS A 48 -26.17 -1.24 -0.20
C CYS A 48 -26.52 -0.14 -1.21
N ALA A 49 -25.54 0.29 -2.02
CA ALA A 49 -25.75 1.31 -3.04
C ALA A 49 -26.66 0.82 -4.18
N LYS A 50 -26.52 -0.44 -4.60
CA LYS A 50 -27.43 -1.06 -5.59
C LYS A 50 -28.87 -1.12 -5.07
N GLN A 51 -29.06 -1.45 -3.80
CA GLN A 51 -30.39 -1.57 -3.20
C GLN A 51 -31.07 -0.21 -2.97
N ASN A 52 -30.30 0.81 -2.60
CA ASN A 52 -30.85 2.12 -2.23
C ASN A 52 -30.79 3.17 -3.35
N GLY A 53 -30.10 2.90 -4.45
CA GLY A 53 -30.03 3.79 -5.62
C GLY A 53 -29.56 5.20 -5.24
N LEU A 54 -30.31 6.24 -5.65
CA LEU A 54 -29.97 7.64 -5.31
C LEU A 54 -30.02 7.95 -3.79
N LYS A 55 -30.61 7.09 -2.95
CA LYS A 55 -30.71 7.28 -1.49
C LYS A 55 -29.55 6.67 -0.70
N CYS A 56 -28.40 6.43 -1.36
CA CYS A 56 -27.17 5.95 -0.70
C CYS A 56 -26.78 6.78 0.53
N PHE A 57 -26.97 8.09 0.47
CA PHE A 57 -26.87 9.01 1.60
C PHE A 57 -28.29 9.20 2.13
N PRO A 58 -28.68 8.79 3.36
CA PRO A 58 -27.93 8.34 4.55
C PRO A 58 -28.06 6.83 4.86
N ALA A 59 -28.77 6.07 4.03
CA ALA A 59 -29.11 4.67 4.31
C ALA A 59 -27.89 3.73 4.38
N CYS A 60 -26.79 4.09 3.72
CA CYS A 60 -25.56 3.30 3.68
C CYS A 60 -24.41 3.91 4.51
N ASP A 61 -24.70 4.81 5.46
CA ASP A 61 -23.67 5.50 6.23
C ASP A 61 -22.86 4.57 7.15
N GLN A 62 -23.46 3.49 7.65
CA GLN A 62 -22.76 2.49 8.46
C GLN A 62 -21.69 1.76 7.63
N GLN A 63 -22.06 1.22 6.47
CA GLN A 63 -21.14 0.50 5.57
C GLN A 63 -20.03 1.44 5.08
N ARG A 64 -20.34 2.72 4.87
CA ARG A 64 -19.37 3.74 4.50
C ARG A 64 -18.41 4.07 5.65
N ALA A 65 -18.87 4.09 6.90
CA ALA A 65 -18.03 4.29 8.08
C ALA A 65 -17.06 3.11 8.24
N ASP A 66 -17.54 1.88 8.13
CA ASP A 66 -16.71 0.66 8.23
C ASP A 66 -15.64 0.61 7.14
N MET A 67 -16.02 0.89 5.89
CA MET A 67 -15.08 1.00 4.77
C MET A 67 -14.02 2.07 5.05
N ARG A 68 -14.42 3.25 5.52
CA ARG A 68 -13.48 4.33 5.85
C ARG A 68 -12.52 3.92 6.96
N GLN A 69 -13.02 3.27 8.01
CA GLN A 69 -12.20 2.82 9.13
C GLN A 69 -11.14 1.81 8.67
N CYS A 70 -11.53 0.85 7.83
CA CYS A 70 -10.58 -0.09 7.23
C CYS A 70 -9.52 0.62 6.37
N LEU A 71 -9.92 1.56 5.50
CA LEU A 71 -8.97 2.29 4.66
C LEU A 71 -8.02 3.19 5.47
N LEU A 72 -8.51 3.81 6.55
CA LEU A 72 -7.69 4.66 7.42
C LEU A 72 -6.61 3.86 8.15
N PHE A 73 -6.89 2.62 8.53
CA PHE A 73 -5.91 1.74 9.17
C PHE A 73 -4.67 1.50 8.29
N TYR A 74 -4.88 1.30 6.99
CA TYR A 74 -3.80 1.09 6.02
C TYR A 74 -3.13 2.38 5.55
N GLN A 75 -3.71 3.56 5.80
CA GLN A 75 -3.10 4.85 5.46
C GLN A 75 -2.04 5.32 6.49
N THR A 76 -1.55 4.42 7.34
CA THR A 76 -0.51 4.74 8.31
C THR A 76 0.88 4.76 7.65
N ASP A 77 1.79 5.56 8.21
CA ASP A 77 3.17 5.70 7.71
C ASP A 77 3.92 4.36 7.66
N HIS A 78 3.56 3.42 8.54
CA HIS A 78 4.16 2.09 8.59
C HIS A 78 3.99 1.32 7.27
N TYR A 79 2.77 1.27 6.72
CA TYR A 79 2.54 0.55 5.46
C TYR A 79 3.14 1.30 4.26
N LEU A 80 3.25 2.63 4.34
CA LEU A 80 3.91 3.42 3.32
C LEU A 80 5.42 3.13 3.26
N ASP A 81 6.06 3.01 4.43
CA ASP A 81 7.49 2.68 4.51
C ASP A 81 7.78 1.28 3.94
N VAL A 82 6.92 0.29 4.20
CA VAL A 82 7.04 -1.06 3.61
C VAL A 82 6.98 -1.02 2.07
N GLU A 83 6.09 -0.20 1.49
CA GLU A 83 6.02 -0.07 0.03
C GLU A 83 7.22 0.68 -0.56
N ARG A 84 7.76 1.66 0.17
CA ARG A 84 9.00 2.37 -0.20
C ARG A 84 10.19 1.41 -0.23
N ASP A 85 10.34 0.57 0.78
CA ASP A 85 11.42 -0.43 0.87
C ASP A 85 11.41 -1.38 -0.34
N LYS A 86 10.23 -1.85 -0.77
CA LYS A 86 10.09 -2.71 -1.95
C LYS A 86 10.61 -2.05 -3.22
N ILE A 87 10.36 -0.74 -3.39
CA ILE A 87 10.84 0.02 -4.55
C ILE A 87 12.36 0.15 -4.52
N VAL A 88 12.93 0.44 -3.34
CA VAL A 88 14.39 0.52 -3.17
C VAL A 88 15.05 -0.81 -3.46
N GLN A 89 14.53 -1.92 -2.93
CA GLN A 89 15.04 -3.27 -3.21
C GLN A 89 15.01 -3.59 -4.70
N LYS A 90 13.91 -3.26 -5.39
CA LYS A 90 13.79 -3.44 -6.85
C LYS A 90 14.81 -2.62 -7.63
N ARG A 91 15.13 -1.41 -7.16
CA ARG A 91 16.17 -0.55 -7.75
C ARG A 91 17.56 -1.13 -7.54
N ILE A 92 17.87 -1.62 -6.34
CA ILE A 92 19.15 -2.27 -6.03
C ILE A 92 19.35 -3.49 -6.93
N ALA A 93 18.36 -4.38 -7.01
CA ALA A 93 18.44 -5.58 -7.86
C ALA A 93 18.69 -5.25 -9.34
N ARG A 94 18.04 -4.20 -9.86
CA ARG A 94 18.27 -3.72 -11.24
C ARG A 94 19.69 -3.21 -11.43
N LEU A 95 20.24 -2.47 -10.48
CA LEU A 95 21.61 -1.95 -10.55
C LEU A 95 22.64 -3.09 -10.48
N GLU A 96 22.43 -4.08 -9.62
CA GLU A 96 23.27 -5.28 -9.52
C GLU A 96 23.29 -6.05 -10.84
N GLU A 97 22.14 -6.23 -11.49
CA GLU A 97 22.04 -6.87 -12.79
C GLU A 97 22.84 -6.12 -13.87
N MET A 98 22.76 -4.79 -13.88
CA MET A 98 23.52 -3.95 -14.82
C MET A 98 25.03 -4.05 -14.60
N VAL A 99 25.48 -4.03 -13.35
CA VAL A 99 26.91 -4.18 -13.01
C VAL A 99 27.41 -5.56 -13.40
N ASN A 100 26.63 -6.62 -13.17
CA ASN A 100 27.02 -7.97 -13.55
C ASN A 100 27.14 -8.14 -15.07
N LYS A 101 26.23 -7.52 -15.85
CA LYS A 101 26.31 -7.50 -17.31
C LYS A 101 27.51 -6.72 -17.86
N GLN A 102 28.01 -5.72 -17.15
CA GLN A 102 29.20 -4.95 -17.56
C GLN A 102 30.53 -5.66 -17.23
N LYS A 103 30.52 -6.60 -16.28
CA LYS A 103 31.70 -7.38 -15.89
C LYS A 103 31.88 -8.66 -16.73
N SER A 104 30.86 -9.05 -17.48
CA SER A 104 30.84 -10.22 -18.35
C SER A 104 31.17 -9.84 -19.79
#